data_AF-A0A3T0QHS7-F1
#
_entry.id   AF-A0A3T0QHS7-F1
#
_cell.length_a   1.000
_cell.length_b   1.000
_cell.length_c   1.000
_cell.angle_alpha   90.00
_cell.angle_beta   90.00
_cell.angle_gamma   90.00
#
_symmetry.space_group_name_H-M   'P 1'
#
loop_
_entity.id
_entity.type
_entity.pdbx_description
1 polymer ?
#
loop_
_entity_poly.entity_id
_entity_poly.type
_entity_poly.pdbx_seq_one_letter_code
_entity_poly.pdbx_strand_id
1 'polypeptide(L)'
;DAITTGIEVVWTNTPTKWDNSFLEILYGYEWELTKSPAGAWQYTAKDGAGAGTIPDPFGGPGRSPTMLATDLSLRVDPIYERITRRWLEHPEELADEFAKAWYKLIHRDMGPVARYLGPLVPKQTLLWQDPVPAVSHDLVGEAEIASLKSQILASGLTVSQLVSTAWAAASSFRGSDKRGGA
;
A
#
# COMPACT_ATOMS: atom_id res chain seq x y z
N ASP A 1 29.23 -7.41 10.37
CA ASP A 1 29.21 -8.19 9.11
C ASP A 1 27.84 -8.79 8.82
N ALA A 2 26.76 -8.00 8.89
CA ALA A 2 25.41 -8.54 8.69
C ALA A 2 25.19 -8.96 7.23
N ILE A 3 24.45 -10.06 7.01
CA ILE A 3 24.02 -10.52 5.68
C ILE A 3 22.52 -10.82 5.75
N THR A 4 21.73 -10.25 4.84
CA THR A 4 20.28 -10.50 4.74
C THR A 4 19.90 -10.93 3.33
N THR A 5 19.95 -10.01 2.36
CA THR A 5 19.57 -10.28 0.96
C THR A 5 20.75 -10.65 0.07
N GLY A 6 21.99 -10.44 0.54
CA GLY A 6 23.20 -10.51 -0.26
C GLY A 6 23.43 -9.28 -1.16
N ILE A 7 22.52 -8.30 -1.16
CA ILE A 7 22.71 -7.00 -1.79
C ILE A 7 23.24 -6.02 -0.75
N GLU A 8 24.12 -5.11 -1.18
CA GLU A 8 24.80 -4.15 -0.31
C GLU A 8 24.52 -2.72 -0.82
N VAL A 9 23.28 -2.26 -0.65
CA VAL A 9 22.79 -0.96 -1.12
C VAL A 9 22.43 -0.07 0.07
N VAL A 10 22.85 1.18 0.01
CA VAL A 10 22.35 2.27 0.87
C VAL A 10 21.85 3.37 -0.04
N TRP A 11 20.54 3.60 -0.03
CA TRP A 11 19.86 4.44 -1.02
C TRP A 11 20.06 5.94 -0.80
N THR A 12 20.08 6.39 0.46
CA THR A 12 20.08 7.82 0.80
C THR A 12 21.24 8.19 1.69
N ASN A 13 21.66 9.46 1.64
CA ASN A 13 22.63 10.05 2.55
C ASN A 13 22.04 10.31 3.96
N THR A 14 20.75 10.07 4.15
CA THR A 14 19.99 10.27 5.40
C THR A 14 19.17 9.01 5.77
N PRO A 15 19.80 7.85 6.04
CA PRO A 15 19.09 6.55 6.10
C PRO A 15 18.01 6.42 7.18
N THR A 16 18.00 7.33 8.15
CA THR A 16 17.09 7.32 9.31
C THR A 16 16.21 8.57 9.39
N LYS A 17 16.11 9.34 8.30
CA LYS A 17 15.31 10.57 8.23
C LYS A 17 14.40 10.56 7.01
N TRP A 18 13.18 11.05 7.18
CA TRP A 18 12.28 11.30 6.05
C TRP A 18 12.67 12.60 5.34
N ASP A 19 13.02 12.48 4.07
CA ASP A 19 13.25 13.56 3.12
C ASP A 19 13.12 13.01 1.68
N ASN A 20 13.41 13.83 0.66
CA ASN A 20 13.25 13.44 -0.74
C ASN A 20 14.51 12.81 -1.36
N SER A 21 15.54 12.49 -0.56
CA SER A 21 16.86 12.15 -1.08
C SER A 21 16.88 10.88 -1.93
N PHE A 22 15.93 9.95 -1.75
CA PHE A 22 15.81 8.78 -2.63
C PHE A 22 15.55 9.19 -4.09
N LEU A 23 14.58 10.07 -4.35
CA LEU A 23 14.26 10.52 -5.70
C LEU A 23 15.34 11.46 -6.25
N GLU A 24 15.88 12.33 -5.40
CA GLU A 24 16.98 13.23 -5.76
C GLU A 24 18.20 12.43 -6.25
N ILE A 25 18.57 11.36 -5.54
CA ILE A 25 19.67 10.49 -5.92
C ILE A 25 19.32 9.68 -7.18
N LEU A 26 18.12 9.09 -7.26
CA LEU A 26 17.68 8.29 -8.41
C LEU A 26 17.79 9.06 -9.74
N TYR A 27 17.40 10.34 -9.74
CA TYR A 27 17.42 11.21 -10.92
C TYR A 27 18.71 12.02 -11.07
N GLY A 28 19.45 12.27 -9.99
CA GLY A 28 20.66 13.10 -9.98
C GLY A 28 21.92 12.40 -10.50
N TYR A 29 21.89 11.07 -10.65
CA TYR A 29 23.00 10.27 -11.16
C TYR A 29 22.60 9.41 -12.37
N GLU A 30 23.58 9.06 -13.18
CA GLU A 30 23.47 7.96 -14.14
C GLU A 30 23.98 6.66 -13.50
N TRP A 31 23.39 5.53 -13.90
CA TRP A 31 23.57 4.27 -13.21
C TRP A 31 24.26 3.22 -14.09
N GLU A 32 25.22 2.49 -13.53
CA GLU A 32 25.84 1.32 -14.16
C GLU A 32 25.76 0.07 -13.29
N LEU A 33 25.71 -1.08 -13.96
CA LEU A 33 25.53 -2.37 -13.32
C LEU A 33 26.83 -2.79 -12.62
N THR A 34 26.72 -3.23 -11.36
CA THR A 34 27.84 -3.73 -10.56
C THR A 34 27.41 -4.93 -9.71
N LYS A 35 28.35 -5.51 -8.96
CA LYS A 35 28.09 -6.62 -8.03
C LYS A 35 28.37 -6.23 -6.58
N SER A 36 27.52 -6.72 -5.68
CA SER A 36 27.76 -6.66 -4.24
C SER A 36 28.97 -7.52 -3.84
N PRO A 37 29.50 -7.36 -2.62
CA PRO A 37 30.51 -8.28 -2.07
C PRO A 37 30.09 -9.76 -2.08
N ALA A 38 28.78 -10.05 -2.04
CA ALA A 38 28.23 -11.40 -2.13
C ALA A 38 27.84 -11.82 -3.57
N GLY A 39 28.17 -11.02 -4.59
CA GLY A 39 27.98 -11.34 -6.01
C GLY A 39 26.59 -11.04 -6.58
N ALA A 40 25.70 -10.42 -5.81
CA ALA A 40 24.36 -10.02 -6.25
C ALA A 40 24.41 -8.78 -7.15
N TRP A 41 23.45 -8.66 -8.07
CA TRP A 41 23.34 -7.51 -8.96
C TRP A 41 22.81 -6.27 -8.25
N GLN A 42 23.46 -5.13 -8.47
CA GLN A 42 23.02 -3.81 -8.02
C GLN A 42 23.53 -2.73 -8.99
N TYR A 43 23.14 -1.48 -8.77
CA TYR A 43 23.63 -0.33 -9.52
C TYR A 43 24.43 0.61 -8.62
N THR A 44 25.43 1.25 -9.21
CA THR A 44 26.21 2.36 -8.61
C THR A 44 26.19 3.56 -9.55
N ALA A 45 26.38 4.76 -9.02
CA ALA A 45 26.54 5.95 -9.83
C ALA A 45 27.77 5.83 -10.76
N LYS A 46 27.59 6.19 -12.04
CA LYS A 46 28.63 6.17 -13.07
C LYS A 46 29.78 7.13 -12.76
N ASP A 47 30.94 6.85 -13.35
CA ASP A 47 32.12 7.72 -13.34
C ASP A 47 32.62 8.09 -11.92
N GLY A 48 32.29 7.27 -10.92
CA GLY A 48 32.60 7.54 -9.51
C GLY A 48 31.87 8.75 -8.92
N ALA A 49 30.78 9.21 -9.57
CA ALA A 49 30.02 10.35 -9.11
C ALA A 49 29.44 10.12 -7.71
N GLY A 50 29.53 11.12 -6.83
CA GLY A 50 29.03 11.03 -5.47
C GLY A 50 29.85 10.13 -4.53
N ALA A 51 31.08 9.74 -4.90
CA ALA A 51 31.91 8.94 -3.99
C ALA A 51 32.04 9.61 -2.60
N GLY A 52 31.77 8.84 -1.55
CA GLY A 52 31.88 9.30 -0.17
C GLY A 52 30.66 10.05 0.39
N THR A 53 29.61 10.27 -0.39
CA THR A 53 28.43 11.04 0.08
C THR A 53 27.44 10.23 0.91
N ILE A 54 27.44 8.91 0.78
CA ILE A 54 26.55 8.02 1.53
C ILE A 54 27.24 7.55 2.82
N PRO A 55 26.65 7.73 4.01
CA PRO A 55 27.29 7.38 5.26
C PRO A 55 27.39 5.86 5.45
N ASP A 56 28.44 5.41 6.12
CA ASP A 56 28.56 4.03 6.58
C ASP A 56 27.70 3.78 7.83
N PRO A 57 27.02 2.63 7.94
CA PRO A 57 26.14 2.32 9.07
C PRO A 57 26.85 2.25 10.44
N PHE A 58 28.16 2.05 10.49
CA PHE A 58 28.93 1.91 11.73
C PHE A 58 30.09 2.90 11.84
N GLY A 59 30.04 4.02 11.10
CA GLY A 59 31.04 5.09 11.17
C GLY A 59 32.34 4.81 10.40
N GLY A 60 32.31 3.84 9.47
CA GLY A 60 33.36 3.66 8.46
C GLY A 60 33.44 4.80 7.43
N PRO A 61 34.28 4.66 6.40
CA PRO A 61 34.40 5.66 5.33
C PRO A 61 33.09 5.80 4.54
N GLY A 62 32.86 7.00 4.00
CA GLY A 62 31.72 7.25 3.12
C GLY A 62 31.74 6.37 1.87
N ARG A 63 30.55 6.14 1.31
CA ARG A 63 30.26 5.19 0.23
C ARG A 63 29.69 5.94 -0.98
N SER A 64 29.72 5.30 -2.15
CA SER A 64 29.07 5.84 -3.36
C SER A 64 27.55 5.60 -3.33
N PRO A 65 26.74 6.40 -4.06
CA PRO A 65 25.32 6.14 -4.25
C PRO A 65 25.06 4.81 -4.94
N THR A 66 24.06 4.08 -4.44
CA THR A 66 23.70 2.76 -4.95
C THR A 66 22.19 2.60 -5.04
N MET A 67 21.73 1.78 -5.99
CA MET A 67 20.30 1.48 -6.22
C MET A 67 20.11 0.01 -6.60
N LEU A 68 18.91 -0.52 -6.39
CA LEU A 68 18.47 -1.81 -6.93
C LEU A 68 18.02 -1.67 -8.39
N ALA A 69 17.99 -2.80 -9.11
CA ALA A 69 17.37 -2.86 -10.43
C ALA A 69 15.87 -2.47 -10.38
N THR A 70 15.18 -2.82 -9.30
CA THR A 70 13.78 -2.44 -9.07
C THR A 70 13.60 -0.94 -8.84
N ASP A 71 14.58 -0.27 -8.26
CA ASP A 71 14.53 1.18 -8.02
C ASP A 71 14.67 1.93 -9.35
N LEU A 72 15.60 1.49 -10.21
CA LEU A 72 15.74 2.03 -11.57
C LEU A 72 14.46 1.86 -12.39
N SER A 73 13.67 0.81 -12.14
CA SER A 73 12.39 0.63 -12.82
C SER A 73 11.43 1.81 -12.58
N LEU A 74 11.55 2.50 -11.44
CA LEU A 74 10.74 3.68 -11.13
C LEU A 74 11.07 4.89 -12.01
N ARG A 75 12.29 4.95 -12.55
CA ARG A 75 12.76 6.01 -13.46
C ARG A 75 12.70 5.59 -14.93
N VAL A 76 12.84 4.31 -15.24
CA VAL A 76 12.92 3.79 -16.61
C VAL A 76 11.54 3.47 -17.19
N ASP A 77 10.61 2.97 -16.37
CA ASP A 77 9.25 2.69 -16.84
C ASP A 77 8.50 4.00 -17.16
N PRO A 78 7.83 4.12 -18.32
CA PRO A 78 7.18 5.37 -18.70
C PRO A 78 6.06 5.83 -17.78
N ILE A 79 5.38 4.94 -17.05
CA ILE A 79 4.34 5.30 -16.09
C ILE A 79 4.99 5.74 -14.78
N TYR A 80 5.89 4.93 -14.24
CA TYR A 80 6.54 5.26 -12.96
C TYR A 80 7.44 6.50 -13.07
N GLU A 81 8.08 6.74 -14.21
CA GLU A 81 8.88 7.94 -14.43
C GLU A 81 8.01 9.19 -14.29
N ARG A 82 6.84 9.22 -14.95
CA ARG A 82 5.92 10.35 -14.86
C ARG A 82 5.47 10.61 -13.43
N ILE A 83 5.21 9.55 -12.67
CA ILE A 83 4.81 9.65 -11.26
C ILE A 83 5.98 10.16 -10.40
N THR A 84 7.16 9.58 -10.54
CA THR A 84 8.30 9.87 -9.65
C THR A 84 9.03 11.15 -10.01
N ARG A 85 9.05 11.58 -11.28
CA ARG A 85 9.50 12.93 -11.65
C ARG A 85 8.60 14.00 -11.04
N ARG A 86 7.28 13.78 -11.05
CA ARG A 86 6.33 14.69 -10.39
C ARG A 86 6.67 14.82 -8.91
N TRP A 87 6.89 13.71 -8.21
CA TRP A 87 7.26 13.69 -6.80
C TRP A 87 8.66 14.20 -6.48
N LEU A 88 9.58 14.16 -7.45
CA LEU A 88 10.87 14.83 -7.31
C LEU A 88 10.69 16.35 -7.19
N GLU A 89 9.81 16.92 -8.02
CA GLU A 89 9.49 18.36 -8.03
C GLU A 89 8.48 18.75 -6.93
N HIS A 90 7.67 17.80 -6.47
CA HIS A 90 6.58 17.96 -5.50
C HIS A 90 6.64 16.88 -4.40
N PRO A 91 7.63 16.91 -3.49
CA PRO A 91 7.82 15.88 -2.46
C PRO A 91 6.66 15.75 -1.47
N GLU A 92 5.86 16.81 -1.29
CA GLU A 92 4.65 16.79 -0.47
C GLU A 92 3.58 15.83 -1.02
N GLU A 93 3.50 15.68 -2.35
CA GLU A 93 2.57 14.73 -2.99
C GLU A 93 3.02 13.29 -2.73
N LEU A 94 4.34 13.03 -2.72
CA LEU A 94 4.88 11.73 -2.31
C LEU A 94 4.52 11.42 -0.86
N ALA A 95 4.67 12.38 0.06
CA ALA A 95 4.36 12.17 1.46
C ALA A 95 2.88 11.79 1.67
N ASP A 96 1.96 12.48 0.99
CA ASP A 96 0.52 12.18 1.05
C ASP A 96 0.20 10.80 0.47
N GLU A 97 0.71 10.49 -0.73
CA GLU A 97 0.46 9.19 -1.38
C GLU A 97 1.12 8.03 -0.62
N PHE A 98 2.33 8.22 -0.09
CA PHE A 98 3.01 7.23 0.73
C PHE A 98 2.23 6.96 2.02
N ALA A 99 1.74 8.00 2.71
CA ALA A 99 0.94 7.83 3.92
C ALA A 99 -0.35 7.02 3.65
N LYS A 100 -1.08 7.35 2.57
CA LYS A 100 -2.30 6.65 2.17
C LYS A 100 -2.03 5.21 1.73
N ALA A 101 -0.97 5.00 0.94
CA ALA A 101 -0.58 3.68 0.45
C ALA A 101 -0.08 2.78 1.59
N TRP A 102 0.72 3.31 2.51
CA TRP A 102 1.18 2.60 3.70
C TRP A 102 0.01 2.21 4.59
N TYR A 103 -0.88 3.15 4.93
CA TYR A 103 -2.08 2.85 5.71
C TYR A 103 -2.92 1.74 5.07
N LYS A 104 -3.13 1.81 3.75
CA LYS A 104 -3.82 0.77 3.01
C LYS A 104 -3.10 -0.57 3.10
N LEU A 105 -1.78 -0.61 2.88
CA LEU A 105 -0.98 -1.84 2.88
C LEU A 105 -1.17 -2.62 4.19
N ILE A 106 -1.03 -1.95 5.33
CA ILE A 106 -1.06 -2.59 6.65
C ILE A 106 -2.47 -2.84 7.22
N HIS A 107 -3.53 -2.47 6.50
CA HIS A 107 -4.92 -2.69 6.92
C HIS A 107 -5.79 -3.39 5.87
N ARG A 108 -5.25 -3.73 4.69
CA ARG A 108 -6.04 -4.16 3.52
C ARG A 108 -6.83 -5.45 3.73
N ASP A 109 -6.39 -6.29 4.66
CA ASP A 109 -6.96 -7.60 5.01
C ASP A 109 -7.83 -7.58 6.28
N MET A 110 -8.08 -6.38 6.82
CA MET A 110 -8.91 -6.22 8.00
C MET A 110 -10.42 -6.19 7.71
N GLY A 111 -10.84 -6.05 6.45
CA GLY A 111 -12.27 -5.97 6.09
C GLY A 111 -12.96 -4.71 6.64
N PRO A 112 -14.23 -4.80 7.09
CA PRO A 112 -15.03 -3.65 7.49
C PRO A 112 -14.37 -2.78 8.57
N VAL A 113 -14.51 -1.46 8.43
CA VAL A 113 -13.90 -0.47 9.35
C VAL A 113 -14.36 -0.63 10.80
N ALA A 114 -15.53 -1.23 11.04
CA ALA A 114 -16.02 -1.58 12.37
C ALA A 114 -15.06 -2.50 13.17
N ARG A 115 -14.13 -3.19 12.49
CA ARG A 115 -13.10 -4.02 13.12
C ARG A 115 -11.86 -3.26 13.59
N TYR A 116 -11.74 -1.97 13.26
CA TYR A 116 -10.56 -1.17 13.57
C TYR A 116 -10.73 -0.61 14.98
N LEU A 117 -9.71 -0.78 15.82
CA LEU A 117 -9.79 -0.47 17.25
C LEU A 117 -8.70 0.51 17.68
N GLY A 118 -8.97 1.23 18.76
CA GLY A 118 -8.02 2.16 19.37
C GLY A 118 -8.19 3.61 18.90
N PRO A 119 -7.48 4.54 19.55
CA PRO A 119 -7.72 5.97 19.38
C PRO A 119 -7.12 6.56 18.09
N LEU A 120 -6.33 5.78 17.35
CA LEU A 120 -5.60 6.24 16.15
C LEU A 120 -6.32 5.91 14.85
N VAL A 121 -7.52 5.33 14.90
CA VAL A 121 -8.31 5.04 13.69
C VAL A 121 -8.75 6.38 13.05
N PRO A 122 -8.40 6.64 11.78
CA PRO A 122 -8.76 7.88 11.13
C PRO A 122 -10.28 7.97 10.92
N LYS A 123 -10.82 9.19 10.95
CA LYS A 123 -12.24 9.44 10.70
C LYS A 123 -12.64 9.28 9.23
N GLN A 124 -11.68 9.45 8.32
CA GLN A 124 -11.93 9.34 6.88
C GLN A 124 -12.12 7.88 6.49
N THR A 125 -13.23 7.59 5.80
CA THR A 125 -13.46 6.29 5.16
C THR A 125 -12.81 6.25 3.79
N LEU A 126 -12.23 5.10 3.42
CA LEU A 126 -11.53 4.92 2.16
C LEU A 126 -12.24 3.87 1.30
N LEU A 127 -12.30 4.10 -0.02
CA LEU A 127 -13.04 3.24 -0.95
C LEU A 127 -12.63 1.76 -0.89
N TRP A 128 -11.35 1.47 -0.68
CA TRP A 128 -10.84 0.09 -0.62
C TRP A 128 -11.31 -0.70 0.61
N GLN A 129 -11.92 -0.02 1.60
CA GLN A 129 -12.52 -0.65 2.79
C GLN A 129 -13.95 -1.16 2.52
N ASP A 130 -14.46 -1.00 1.30
CA ASP A 130 -15.85 -1.29 0.90
C ASP A 130 -16.87 -0.66 1.88
N PRO A 131 -16.84 0.68 2.08
CA PRO A 131 -17.66 1.32 3.09
C PRO A 131 -19.15 1.23 2.75
N VAL A 132 -19.97 1.07 3.79
CA VAL A 132 -21.42 1.16 3.71
C VAL A 132 -21.91 2.38 4.49
N PRO A 133 -23.05 3.00 4.11
CA PRO A 133 -23.63 4.09 4.87
C PRO A 133 -23.88 3.70 6.32
N ALA A 134 -23.67 4.64 7.25
CA ALA A 134 -24.12 4.46 8.62
C ALA A 134 -25.66 4.37 8.67
N VAL A 135 -26.18 3.62 9.64
CA VAL A 135 -27.63 3.57 9.90
C VAL A 135 -28.10 4.97 10.33
N SER A 136 -29.07 5.52 9.61
CA SER A 136 -29.60 6.88 9.77
C SER A 136 -31.08 6.93 10.18
N HIS A 137 -31.68 5.78 10.47
CA HIS A 137 -33.08 5.61 10.84
C HIS A 137 -33.22 4.46 11.85
N ASP A 138 -34.37 4.39 12.50
CA ASP A 138 -34.69 3.29 13.42
C ASP A 138 -34.75 1.95 12.68
N LEU A 139 -34.15 0.93 13.27
CA LEU A 139 -34.19 -0.42 12.72
C LEU A 139 -35.56 -1.06 12.97
N VAL A 140 -35.99 -1.90 12.02
CA VAL A 140 -37.23 -2.68 12.13
C VAL A 140 -37.22 -3.55 13.39
N GLY A 141 -38.34 -3.52 14.13
CA GLY A 141 -38.56 -4.33 15.31
C GLY A 141 -39.18 -5.68 14.99
N GLU A 142 -39.53 -6.44 16.03
CA GLU A 142 -40.06 -7.80 15.90
C GLU A 142 -41.37 -7.84 15.08
N ALA A 143 -42.27 -6.89 15.32
CA ALA A 143 -43.55 -6.79 14.62
C ALA A 143 -43.36 -6.45 13.13
N GLU A 144 -42.48 -5.51 12.81
CA GLU A 144 -42.17 -5.11 11.44
C GLU A 144 -41.48 -6.26 10.69
N ILE A 145 -40.55 -6.97 11.34
CA ILE A 145 -39.88 -8.15 10.76
C ILE A 145 -40.89 -9.25 10.42
N ALA A 146 -41.84 -9.55 11.31
CA ALA A 146 -42.88 -10.55 11.06
C ALA A 146 -43.76 -10.14 9.87
N SER A 147 -44.19 -8.88 9.84
CA SER A 147 -44.96 -8.31 8.72
C SER A 147 -44.23 -8.41 7.39
N LEU A 148 -42.94 -8.02 7.34
CA LEU A 148 -42.12 -8.07 6.12
C LEU A 148 -41.92 -9.49 5.61
N LYS A 149 -41.69 -10.48 6.49
CA LYS A 149 -41.59 -11.89 6.11
C LYS A 149 -42.87 -12.39 5.44
N SER A 150 -44.04 -12.06 6.00
CA SER A 150 -45.33 -12.41 5.40
C SER A 150 -45.52 -11.76 4.02
N GLN A 151 -45.14 -10.49 3.87
CA GLN A 151 -45.23 -9.79 2.58
C GLN A 151 -44.30 -10.41 1.52
N ILE A 152 -43.07 -10.76 1.88
CA ILE A 152 -42.13 -11.43 0.95
C ILE A 152 -42.68 -12.79 0.50
N LEU A 153 -43.26 -13.58 1.41
CA LEU A 153 -43.87 -14.87 1.06
C LEU A 153 -45.13 -14.71 0.18
N ALA A 154 -45.86 -13.61 0.32
CA ALA A 154 -47.01 -13.29 -0.51
C ALA A 154 -46.66 -12.64 -1.86
N SER A 155 -45.38 -12.29 -2.10
CA SER A 155 -44.94 -11.55 -3.29
C SER A 155 -45.00 -12.33 -4.61
N GLY A 156 -45.21 -13.65 -4.55
CA GLY A 156 -45.15 -14.55 -5.71
C GLY A 156 -43.73 -15.02 -6.05
N LEU A 157 -42.70 -14.60 -5.31
CA LEU A 157 -41.36 -15.18 -5.43
C LEU A 157 -41.34 -16.62 -4.91
N THR A 158 -40.75 -17.51 -5.71
CA THR A 158 -40.59 -18.90 -5.31
C THR A 158 -39.53 -19.03 -4.21
N VAL A 159 -39.65 -20.10 -3.41
CA VAL A 159 -38.62 -20.45 -2.40
C VAL A 159 -37.23 -20.54 -3.02
N SER A 160 -37.12 -21.13 -4.21
CA SER A 160 -35.85 -21.26 -4.93
C SER A 160 -35.21 -19.90 -5.25
N GLN A 161 -36.00 -18.93 -5.71
CA GLN A 161 -35.51 -17.56 -5.96
C GLN A 161 -35.06 -16.89 -4.66
N LEU A 162 -35.87 -16.95 -3.60
CA LEU A 162 -35.54 -16.34 -2.31
C LEU A 162 -34.23 -16.90 -1.74
N VAL A 163 -34.10 -18.23 -1.71
CA VAL A 163 -32.90 -18.90 -1.19
C VAL A 163 -31.68 -18.61 -2.06
N SER A 164 -31.82 -18.71 -3.38
CA SER A 164 -30.70 -18.48 -4.31
C SER A 164 -30.19 -17.05 -4.24
N THR A 165 -31.09 -16.05 -4.16
CA THR A 165 -30.70 -14.64 -4.03
C THR A 165 -30.02 -14.36 -2.69
N ALA A 166 -30.56 -14.87 -1.58
CA ALA A 166 -29.95 -14.71 -0.25
C ALA A 166 -28.56 -15.36 -0.20
N TRP A 167 -28.42 -16.56 -0.76
CA TRP A 167 -27.15 -17.26 -0.84
C TRP A 167 -26.15 -16.53 -1.74
N ALA A 168 -26.57 -16.08 -2.93
CA ALA A 168 -25.71 -15.35 -3.86
C ALA A 168 -25.13 -14.07 -3.23
N ALA A 169 -25.90 -13.38 -2.41
CA ALA A 169 -25.42 -12.21 -1.67
C ALA A 169 -24.40 -12.60 -0.58
N ALA A 170 -24.78 -13.49 0.34
CA ALA A 170 -23.96 -13.83 1.51
C ALA A 170 -22.69 -14.63 1.16
N SER A 171 -22.75 -15.52 0.15
CA SER A 171 -21.62 -16.40 -0.25
C SER A 171 -20.47 -15.67 -0.95
N SER A 172 -20.63 -14.38 -1.24
CA SER A 172 -19.51 -13.53 -1.68
C SER A 172 -18.50 -13.24 -0.57
N PHE A 173 -18.87 -13.46 0.70
CA PHE A 173 -17.96 -13.29 1.83
C PHE A 173 -16.78 -14.26 1.76
N ARG A 174 -15.58 -13.78 2.09
CA ARG A 174 -14.38 -14.60 2.24
C ARG A 174 -13.63 -14.27 3.53
N GLY A 175 -13.30 -15.32 4.30
CA GLY A 175 -12.63 -15.16 5.59
C GLY A 175 -11.18 -14.68 5.53
N SER A 176 -10.53 -14.75 4.35
CA SER A 176 -9.13 -14.36 4.16
C SER A 176 -8.89 -12.88 4.44
N ASP A 177 -9.67 -11.99 3.82
CA ASP A 177 -9.58 -10.54 4.00
C ASP A 177 -10.89 -9.90 4.52
N LYS A 178 -11.90 -10.73 4.81
CA LYS A 178 -13.19 -10.35 5.39
C LYS A 178 -14.00 -9.39 4.49
N ARG A 179 -13.75 -9.43 3.18
CA ARG A 179 -14.54 -8.70 2.18
C ARG A 179 -15.74 -9.52 1.70
N GLY A 180 -16.70 -8.83 1.08
CA GLY A 180 -17.94 -9.42 0.60
C GLY A 180 -18.93 -9.75 1.72
N GLY A 181 -20.07 -10.33 1.36
CA GLY A 181 -21.14 -10.70 2.29
C GLY A 181 -22.38 -9.80 2.19
N ALA A 182 -23.41 -10.20 2.94
CA ALA A 182 -24.68 -9.51 3.11
C ALA A 182 -24.84 -9.07 4.57
#